data_AF-A0A7S7QB01-F1
#
_entry.id   AF-A0A7S7QB01-F1
#
_cell.length_a   1.000
_cell.length_b   1.000
_cell.length_c   1.000
_cell.angle_alpha   90.00
_cell.angle_beta   90.00
_cell.angle_gamma   90.00
#
_symmetry.space_group_name_H-M   'P 1'
#
loop_
_entity.id
_entity.type
_entity.pdbx_description
1 polymer ?
#
loop_
_entity_poly.entity_id
_entity_poly.type
_entity_poly.pdbx_seq_one_letter_code
_entity_poly.pdbx_strand_id
1 'polypeptide(L)'
;MEHQVEAANDILTGLMKAFHFLSRPKPAPKPKYTYENSYTALHARRRLTREESAAVDSLTDQLRVLNPKSDGERIKKILSEIGKLPVKFVPLKRETRIDNSKRYPYASAKRGG
;
A
#
# COMPACT_ATOMS: atom_id res chain seq x y z
N MET A 1 8.39 -58.14 -17.77
CA MET A 1 9.51 -57.51 -17.03
C MET A 1 9.61 -56.02 -17.31
N GLU A 2 9.35 -55.54 -18.52
CA GLU A 2 9.45 -54.12 -18.90
C GLU A 2 8.50 -53.19 -18.11
N HIS A 3 7.23 -53.59 -17.90
CA HIS A 3 6.26 -52.79 -17.13
C HIS A 3 6.62 -52.57 -15.64
N GLN A 4 7.44 -53.46 -15.04
CA GLN A 4 7.89 -53.29 -13.66
C GLN A 4 9.06 -52.30 -13.54
N VAL A 5 9.88 -52.18 -14.59
CA VAL A 5 11.01 -51.24 -14.65
C VAL A 5 10.50 -49.81 -14.89
N GLU A 6 9.48 -49.64 -15.73
CA GLU A 6 8.85 -48.34 -16.00
C GLU A 6 8.15 -47.77 -14.76
N ALA A 7 7.38 -48.59 -14.04
CA ALA A 7 6.75 -48.19 -12.77
C ALA A 7 7.79 -47.80 -11.69
N ALA A 8 8.93 -48.49 -11.62
CA ALA A 8 10.00 -48.16 -10.68
C ALA A 8 10.67 -46.81 -11.03
N ASN A 9 10.82 -46.50 -12.32
CA ASN A 9 11.38 -45.23 -12.79
C ASN A 9 10.43 -44.05 -12.52
N ASP A 10 9.12 -44.25 -12.65
CA ASP A 10 8.10 -43.25 -12.32
C ASP A 10 8.06 -42.94 -10.81
N ILE A 11 8.21 -43.97 -9.96
CA ILE A 11 8.30 -43.80 -8.51
C ILE A 11 9.58 -43.05 -8.13
N LEU A 12 10.73 -43.41 -8.73
CA LEU A 12 12.01 -42.77 -8.47
C LEU A 12 12.01 -41.30 -8.91
N THR A 13 11.46 -40.99 -10.09
CA THR A 13 11.33 -39.61 -10.56
C THR A 13 10.33 -38.81 -9.73
N GLY A 14 9.25 -39.43 -9.25
CA GLY A 14 8.33 -38.84 -8.27
C GLY A 14 9.02 -38.48 -6.96
N LEU A 15 9.83 -39.39 -6.41
CA LEU A 15 10.61 -39.17 -5.20
C LEU A 15 11.66 -38.07 -5.36
N MET A 16 12.38 -38.05 -6.48
CA MET A 16 13.37 -37.01 -6.78
C MET A 16 12.73 -35.62 -6.92
N LYS A 17 11.55 -35.55 -7.56
CA LYS A 17 10.77 -34.30 -7.62
C LYS A 17 10.32 -33.86 -6.22
N ALA A 18 9.82 -34.77 -5.38
CA ALA A 18 9.42 -34.46 -4.01
C ALA A 18 10.60 -33.95 -3.17
N PHE A 19 11.76 -34.60 -3.27
CA PHE A 19 12.98 -34.17 -2.58
C PHE A 19 13.47 -32.80 -3.06
N HIS A 20 13.37 -32.51 -4.36
CA HIS A 20 13.65 -31.18 -4.92
C HIS A 20 12.72 -30.09 -4.37
N PHE A 21 11.46 -30.39 -4.11
CA PHE A 21 10.54 -29.43 -3.51
C PHE A 21 10.77 -29.23 -2.01
N LEU A 22 11.18 -30.27 -1.29
CA LEU A 22 11.47 -30.23 0.15
C LEU A 22 12.82 -29.59 0.49
N SER A 23 13.82 -29.74 -0.37
CA SER A 23 15.16 -29.18 -0.19
C SER A 23 15.25 -27.69 -0.56
N ARG A 24 14.21 -27.12 -1.18
CA ARG A 24 14.18 -25.70 -1.49
C ARG A 24 14.07 -24.88 -0.19
N PRO A 25 14.97 -23.90 0.02
CA PRO A 25 14.83 -23.00 1.15
C PRO A 25 13.49 -22.27 1.03
N LYS A 26 12.73 -22.27 2.13
CA LYS A 26 11.48 -21.52 2.18
C LYS A 26 11.80 -20.04 1.92
N PRO A 27 11.13 -19.38 0.96
CA PRO A 27 11.35 -17.96 0.73
C PRO A 27 11.00 -17.18 2.00
N ALA A 28 11.83 -16.20 2.34
CA ALA A 28 11.54 -15.32 3.47
C ALA A 28 10.14 -14.71 3.30
N PRO A 29 9.34 -14.61 4.38
CA PRO A 29 8.01 -14.02 4.30
C PRO A 29 8.12 -12.58 3.80
N LYS A 30 7.34 -12.24 2.76
CA LYS A 30 7.28 -10.87 2.24
C LYS A 30 6.78 -9.91 3.33
N PRO A 31 7.37 -8.71 3.47
CA PRO A 31 6.87 -7.72 4.41
C PRO A 31 5.42 -7.34 4.06
N LYS A 32 4.57 -7.26 5.08
CA LYS A 32 3.19 -6.77 4.95
C LYS A 32 3.15 -5.31 5.39
N TYR A 33 2.32 -4.51 4.72
CA TYR A 33 2.14 -3.10 5.01
C TYR A 33 0.66 -2.80 5.24
N THR A 34 0.35 -1.91 6.18
CA THR A 34 -0.93 -1.20 6.21
C THR A 34 -0.79 0.13 5.49
N TYR A 35 -1.89 0.57 4.89
CA TYR A 35 -1.95 1.84 4.18
C TYR A 35 -2.95 2.73 4.89
N GLU A 36 -2.48 3.86 5.42
CA GLU A 36 -3.32 4.86 6.08
C GLU A 36 -3.30 6.17 5.28
N ASN A 37 -4.43 6.86 5.21
CA ASN A 37 -4.48 8.18 4.59
C ASN A 37 -3.76 9.17 5.51
N SER A 38 -2.67 9.77 5.01
CA SER A 38 -1.83 10.65 5.83
C SER A 38 -1.95 12.12 5.44
N TYR A 39 -1.94 12.39 4.13
CA TYR A 39 -1.95 13.73 3.58
C TYR A 39 -2.80 13.78 2.30
N THR A 40 -3.13 14.98 1.86
CA THR A 40 -3.75 15.24 0.55
C THR A 40 -2.80 16.11 -0.27
N ALA A 41 -2.44 15.64 -1.46
CA ALA A 41 -1.70 16.43 -2.43
C ALA A 41 -2.67 17.18 -3.35
N LEU A 42 -2.27 18.37 -3.80
CA LEU A 42 -2.96 19.11 -4.85
C LEU A 42 -2.29 18.80 -6.19
N HIS A 43 -3.05 18.24 -7.12
CA HIS A 43 -2.60 17.96 -8.48
C HIS A 43 -3.42 18.76 -9.48
N ALA A 44 -2.75 19.46 -10.39
CA ALA A 44 -3.43 20.12 -11.50
C ALA A 44 -4.06 19.09 -12.45
N ARG A 45 -5.29 19.36 -12.91
CA ARG A 45 -6.00 18.51 -13.89
C ARG A 45 -5.40 18.62 -15.28
N ARG A 46 -4.87 19.80 -15.61
CA ARG A 46 -4.14 20.12 -16.84
C ARG A 46 -2.92 20.96 -16.48
N ARG A 47 -2.07 21.26 -17.47
CA ARG A 47 -1.02 22.28 -17.29
C ARG A 47 -1.68 23.61 -16.94
N LEU A 48 -1.28 24.17 -15.79
CA LEU A 48 -1.75 25.47 -15.32
C LEU A 48 -1.07 26.59 -16.12
N THR A 49 -1.79 27.68 -16.34
CA THR A 49 -1.16 28.95 -16.73
C THR A 49 -0.38 29.54 -15.57
N ARG A 50 0.50 30.51 -15.85
CA ARG A 50 1.30 31.17 -14.80
C ARG A 50 0.43 31.90 -13.76
N GLU A 51 -0.68 32.47 -14.20
CA GLU A 51 -1.64 33.15 -13.30
C GLU A 51 -2.40 32.14 -12.44
N GLU A 52 -2.84 31.03 -13.04
CA GLU A 52 -3.50 29.95 -12.31
C GLU A 52 -2.58 29.34 -11.27
N SER A 53 -1.31 29.08 -11.60
CA SER A 53 -0.34 28.56 -10.63
C SER A 53 -0.12 29.52 -9.47
N ALA A 54 0.07 30.81 -9.76
CA ALA A 54 0.24 31.83 -8.72
C ALA A 54 -0.99 31.95 -7.81
N ALA A 55 -2.20 31.84 -8.38
CA ALA A 55 -3.43 31.82 -7.60
C ALA A 55 -3.50 30.60 -6.68
N VAL A 56 -3.20 29.40 -7.18
CA VAL A 56 -3.14 28.18 -6.34
C VAL A 56 -2.11 28.35 -5.23
N ASP A 57 -0.90 28.80 -5.55
CA ASP A 57 0.18 28.96 -4.59
C ASP A 57 -0.23 29.92 -3.46
N SER A 58 -0.77 31.09 -3.80
CA SER A 58 -1.24 32.08 -2.81
C SER A 58 -2.33 31.53 -1.88
N LEU A 59 -3.30 30.77 -2.42
CA LEU A 59 -4.37 30.16 -1.63
C LEU A 59 -3.83 29.05 -0.72
N THR A 60 -2.86 28.28 -1.19
CA THR A 60 -2.22 27.24 -0.37
C THR A 60 -1.35 27.82 0.74
N ASP A 61 -0.67 28.94 0.51
CA ASP A 61 0.10 29.64 1.54
C ASP A 61 -0.80 30.24 2.62
N GLN A 62 -1.98 30.77 2.25
CA GLN A 62 -2.98 31.20 3.22
C GLN A 62 -3.46 30.03 4.09
N LEU A 63 -3.69 28.85 3.51
CA LEU A 63 -4.09 27.65 4.27
C LEU A 63 -3.02 27.18 5.27
N ARG A 64 -1.73 27.40 4.98
CA ARG A 64 -0.62 26.96 5.86
C ARG A 64 -0.60 27.68 7.21
N VAL A 65 -1.05 28.93 7.26
CA VAL A 65 -0.99 29.77 8.46
C VAL A 65 -2.25 29.62 9.32
N LEU A 66 -3.35 29.11 8.75
CA LEU A 66 -4.63 28.99 9.45
C LEU A 66 -4.68 27.78 10.38
N ASN A 67 -5.31 27.96 11.55
CA ASN A 67 -5.52 26.88 12.50
C ASN A 67 -6.89 26.23 12.28
N PRO A 68 -6.96 24.91 12.01
CA PRO A 68 -8.23 24.20 11.76
C PRO A 68 -9.27 24.30 12.88
N LYS A 69 -8.84 24.53 14.12
CA LYS A 69 -9.73 24.59 15.28
C LYS A 69 -10.44 25.94 15.45
N SER A 70 -9.83 27.03 15.00
CA SER A 70 -10.34 28.41 15.16
C SER A 70 -10.89 28.99 13.85
N ASP A 71 -10.27 28.67 12.72
CA ASP A 71 -10.50 29.37 11.44
C ASP A 71 -11.31 28.54 10.43
N GLY A 72 -12.18 27.65 10.92
CA GLY A 72 -12.91 26.69 10.08
C GLY A 72 -13.69 27.30 8.91
N GLU A 73 -14.34 28.46 9.11
CA GLU A 73 -15.08 29.15 8.04
C GLU A 73 -14.16 29.71 6.96
N ARG A 74 -13.03 30.31 7.36
CA ARG A 74 -12.03 30.84 6.42
C ARG A 74 -11.41 29.71 5.60
N ILE A 75 -11.09 28.59 6.24
CA ILE A 75 -10.57 27.40 5.56
C ILE A 75 -11.58 26.88 4.54
N LYS A 76 -12.87 26.77 4.89
CA LYS A 76 -13.92 26.36 3.95
C LYS A 76 -14.01 27.29 2.74
N LYS A 77 -13.92 28.60 2.95
CA LYS A 77 -13.95 29.59 1.87
C LYS A 77 -12.76 29.41 0.92
N ILE A 78 -11.55 29.29 1.45
CA ILE A 78 -10.34 29.08 0.64
C ILE A 78 -10.41 27.75 -0.12
N LEU A 79 -10.84 26.67 0.53
CA LEU A 79 -11.03 25.37 -0.14
C LEU A 79 -12.06 25.44 -1.27
N SER A 80 -13.13 26.22 -1.11
CA SER A 80 -14.11 26.46 -2.17
C SER A 80 -13.50 27.23 -3.34
N GLU A 81 -12.65 28.23 -3.08
CA GLU A 81 -11.94 29.00 -4.10
C GLU A 81 -10.94 28.13 -4.88
N ILE A 82 -10.15 27.30 -4.18
CA ILE A 82 -9.24 26.32 -4.81
C ILE A 82 -10.04 25.32 -5.67
N GLY A 83 -11.23 24.92 -5.23
CA GLY A 83 -12.10 24.00 -5.97
C GLY A 83 -12.61 24.55 -7.32
N LYS A 84 -12.59 25.86 -7.53
CA LYS A 84 -12.93 26.50 -8.82
C LYS A 84 -11.79 26.44 -9.82
N LEU A 85 -10.55 26.28 -9.34
CA LEU A 85 -9.36 26.15 -10.18
C LEU A 85 -9.27 24.72 -10.75
N PRO A 86 -8.55 24.50 -11.87
CA PRO A 86 -8.43 23.19 -12.50
C PRO A 86 -7.48 22.27 -11.73
N VAL A 87 -7.76 22.00 -10.45
CA VAL A 87 -6.96 21.20 -9.52
C VAL A 87 -7.81 20.08 -8.90
N LYS A 88 -7.16 19.05 -8.40
CA LYS A 88 -7.77 17.89 -7.75
C LYS A 88 -6.98 17.56 -6.47
N PHE A 89 -7.71 17.30 -5.39
CA PHE A 89 -7.14 16.75 -4.17
C PHE A 89 -6.98 15.24 -4.31
N VAL A 90 -5.75 14.75 -4.15
CA VAL A 90 -5.39 13.34 -4.23
C VAL A 90 -4.91 12.89 -2.86
N PRO A 91 -5.59 11.95 -2.19
CA PRO A 91 -5.12 11.42 -0.92
C PRO A 91 -3.84 10.61 -1.13
N LEU A 92 -2.83 10.88 -0.31
CA LEU A 92 -1.58 10.14 -0.25
C LEU A 92 -1.63 9.13 0.90
N LYS A 93 -1.41 7.87 0.53
CA LYS A 93 -1.32 6.76 1.46
C LYS A 93 0.09 6.72 2.05
N ARG A 94 0.19 6.58 3.37
CA ARG A 94 1.42 6.27 4.07
C ARG A 94 1.49 4.78 4.30
N GLU A 95 2.64 4.20 3.97
CA GLU A 95 2.93 2.79 4.22
C GLU A 95 3.51 2.65 5.63
N THR A 96 2.86 1.81 6.44
CA THR A 96 3.36 1.42 7.76
C THR A 96 3.61 -0.09 7.74
N ARG A 97 4.83 -0.51 8.04
CA ARG A 97 5.18 -1.93 8.09
C ARG A 97 4.41 -2.60 9.22
N ILE A 98 3.71 -3.69 8.92
CA ILE A 98 3.06 -4.51 9.94
C ILE A 98 4.16 -5.29 10.66
N ASP A 99 4.23 -5.09 11.98
CA ASP A 99 5.10 -5.89 12.81
C ASP A 99 4.49 -7.30 12.97
N ASN A 100 5.09 -8.26 12.27
CA ASN A 100 4.72 -9.68 12.35
C ASN A 100 5.28 -10.36 13.61
N SER A 101 5.99 -9.65 14.49
CA SER A 101 6.43 -10.19 15.79
C SER A 101 5.25 -10.49 16.72
N LYS A 102 4.11 -9.83 16.50
CA LYS A 102 2.88 -10.05 17.28
C LYS A 102 2.22 -11.36 16.84
N ARG A 103 2.23 -12.34 17.74
CA ARG A 103 1.47 -13.58 17.61
C ARG A 103 -0.02 -13.24 17.45
N TYR A 104 -0.63 -13.58 16.31
CA TYR A 104 -2.07 -13.41 16.12
C TYR A 104 -2.83 -14.16 17.23
N PRO A 105 -3.86 -13.55 17.87
CA PRO A 105 -4.56 -14.14 19.01
C PRO A 105 -5.32 -15.43 18.69
N TYR A 106 -5.49 -15.76 17.41
CA TYR A 106 -6.17 -16.98 16.94
C TYR A 106 -5.21 -18.07 16.44
N ALA A 107 -3.89 -17.93 16.58
CA ALA A 107 -2.99 -19.06 16.37
C ALA A 107 -3.33 -20.11 17.45
N SER A 108 -4.22 -21.04 17.11
CA SER A 108 -4.77 -21.99 18.05
C SER A 108 -3.64 -22.72 18.76
N ALA A 109 -3.64 -22.70 20.08
CA ALA A 109 -2.69 -23.42 20.91
C ALA A 109 -2.94 -24.94 20.93
N LYS A 110 -3.83 -25.46 20.05
CA LYS A 110 -4.06 -26.89 19.94
C LYS A 110 -2.86 -27.54 19.25
N ARG A 111 -2.03 -28.20 20.05
CA ARG A 111 -1.14 -29.28 19.59
C ARG A 111 -2.03 -30.37 18.99
N GLY A 112 -1.96 -30.59 17.69
CA GLY A 112 -2.72 -31.62 17.01
C GLY A 112 -2.71 -31.42 15.51
N GLY A 113 -1.56 -31.69 14.90
CA GLY A 113 -1.50 -32.25 13.54
C GLY A 113 -1.36 -33.75 13.67
#